data_AF-A0A7C8EF28-F1
#
_entry.id   AF-A0A7C8EF28-F1
#
_cell.length_a   1.000
_cell.length_b   1.000
_cell.length_c   1.000
_cell.angle_alpha   90.00
_cell.angle_beta   90.00
_cell.angle_gamma   90.00
#
_symmetry.space_group_name_H-M   'P 1'
#
loop_
_entity.id
_entity.type
_entity.pdbx_description
1 polymer ?
#
loop_
_entity_poly.entity_id
_entity_poly.type
_entity_poly.pdbx_seq_one_letter_code
_entity_poly.pdbx_strand_id
1 'polypeptide(L)'
;MRTNKKNSGFTLVEILIVVVILGILAAIVIPQFTQASTEARENSLKANLQTIRSQIELYKIQHNDNEPTFANFTAQMTQQTDIAGNAGTDFGPYLQQIPVNPFTNANALDNSGTAGDGVGDWEYDETDGSFYADDTGTDAAGVDHADY
;
A
#
# COMPACT_ATOMS: atom_id res chain seq x y z
N MET A 1 18.01 53.50 -40.11
CA MET A 1 19.08 52.96 -39.25
C MET A 1 18.62 51.62 -38.71
N ARG A 2 19.12 50.49 -39.23
CA ARG A 2 18.73 49.13 -38.80
C ARG A 2 19.68 48.69 -37.69
N THR A 3 19.17 48.50 -36.48
CA THR A 3 19.93 48.01 -35.33
C THR A 3 20.17 46.51 -35.51
N ASN A 4 21.42 46.11 -35.75
CA ASN A 4 21.83 44.71 -35.76
C ASN A 4 21.67 44.13 -34.35
N LYS A 5 20.63 43.33 -34.14
CA LYS A 5 20.48 42.53 -32.92
C LYS A 5 21.55 41.44 -32.95
N LYS A 6 22.54 41.49 -32.06
CA LYS A 6 23.51 40.40 -31.87
C LYS A 6 22.74 39.20 -31.33
N ASN A 7 22.61 38.15 -32.14
CA ASN A 7 22.13 36.86 -31.66
C ASN A 7 23.23 36.24 -30.81
N SER A 8 23.08 36.27 -29.49
CA SER A 8 23.92 35.51 -28.56
C SER A 8 23.50 34.03 -28.61
N GLY A 9 24.32 33.19 -29.25
CA GLY A 9 24.17 31.74 -29.20
C GLY A 9 24.81 31.17 -27.94
N PHE A 10 24.22 30.09 -27.41
CA PHE A 10 24.81 29.30 -26.31
C PHE A 10 26.17 28.72 -26.73
N THR A 11 27.16 28.74 -25.84
CA THR A 11 28.43 28.03 -26.07
C THR A 11 28.31 26.56 -25.68
N LEU A 12 29.12 25.70 -26.33
CA LEU A 12 29.21 24.28 -25.96
C LEU A 12 29.69 24.09 -24.51
N VAL A 13 30.54 24.99 -24.03
CA VAL A 13 31.09 24.95 -22.66
C VAL A 13 29.99 25.22 -21.62
N GLU A 14 29.08 26.16 -21.90
CA GLU A 14 27.93 26.43 -21.00
C GLU A 14 27.02 25.23 -20.87
N ILE A 15 26.68 24.57 -21.99
CA ILE A 15 25.87 23.35 -21.94
C ILE A 15 26.62 22.22 -21.22
N LEU A 16 27.93 22.08 -21.43
CA LEU A 16 28.75 21.07 -20.77
C LEU A 16 28.77 21.23 -19.24
N ILE A 17 28.95 22.44 -18.73
CA ILE A 17 28.95 22.69 -17.28
C ILE A 17 27.57 22.40 -16.68
N VAL A 18 26.49 22.78 -17.38
CA VAL A 18 25.12 22.54 -16.91
C VAL A 18 24.83 21.04 -16.79
N VAL A 19 25.17 20.23 -17.81
CA VAL A 19 24.91 18.79 -17.74
C VAL A 19 25.76 18.09 -16.67
N VAL A 20 26.98 18.58 -16.42
CA VAL A 20 27.84 18.07 -15.32
C VAL A 20 27.19 18.33 -13.96
N ILE A 21 26.71 19.56 -13.72
CA ILE A 21 26.03 19.91 -12.46
C ILE A 21 24.74 19.10 -12.30
N LEU A 22 23.92 19.00 -13.36
CA LEU A 22 22.71 18.19 -13.34
C LEU A 22 23.00 16.70 -13.08
N GLY A 23 24.10 16.17 -13.63
CA GLY A 23 24.55 14.80 -13.38
C GLY A 23 24.91 14.55 -11.91
N ILE A 24 25.65 15.46 -11.28
CA ILE A 24 26.00 15.36 -9.84
C ILE A 24 24.75 15.43 -8.97
N LEU A 25 23.83 16.36 -9.25
CA LEU A 25 22.59 16.48 -8.50
C LEU A 25 21.71 15.24 -8.65
N ALA A 26 21.55 14.73 -9.88
CA ALA A 26 20.76 13.53 -10.15
C ALA A 26 21.30 12.31 -9.40
N ALA A 27 22.63 12.15 -9.33
CA ALA A 27 23.26 11.02 -8.63
C ALA A 27 22.94 10.96 -7.12
N ILE A 28 22.70 12.12 -6.48
CA ILE A 28 22.35 12.18 -5.05
C ILE A 28 20.84 12.07 -4.86
N VAL A 29 20.07 12.79 -5.67
CA VAL A 29 18.62 12.95 -5.48
C VAL A 29 17.84 11.68 -5.83
N ILE A 30 18.21 10.97 -6.91
CA ILE A 30 17.48 9.78 -7.35
C ILE A 30 17.44 8.67 -6.29
N PRO A 31 18.57 8.19 -5.72
CA PRO A 31 18.53 7.13 -4.72
C PRO A 31 17.78 7.56 -3.45
N GLN A 32 17.96 8.81 -3.01
CA GLN A 32 17.23 9.36 -1.86
C GLN A 32 15.72 9.36 -2.08
N PHE A 33 15.27 9.77 -3.27
CA PHE A 33 13.85 9.78 -3.62
C PHE A 33 13.27 8.36 -3.66
N THR A 34 13.97 7.40 -4.27
CA THR A 34 13.53 6.00 -4.32
C THR A 34 13.42 5.36 -2.93
N GLN A 35 14.35 5.67 -2.03
CA GLN A 35 14.29 5.20 -0.64
C GLN A 35 13.07 5.80 0.08
N ALA A 36 12.91 7.12 0.04
CA ALA A 36 11.78 7.80 0.68
C ALA A 36 10.42 7.32 0.13
N SER A 37 10.34 7.04 -1.17
CA SER A 37 9.14 6.47 -1.79
C SER A 37 8.86 5.03 -1.33
N THR A 38 9.87 4.26 -0.95
CA THR A 38 9.69 2.89 -0.44
C THR A 38 9.26 2.93 1.02
N GLU A 39 9.93 3.73 1.85
CA GLU A 39 9.53 3.96 3.25
C GLU A 39 8.09 4.48 3.36
N ALA A 40 7.66 5.37 2.45
CA ALA A 40 6.27 5.84 2.42
C ALA A 40 5.26 4.70 2.14
N ARG A 41 5.61 3.76 1.25
CA ARG A 41 4.79 2.59 0.95
C ARG A 41 4.76 1.60 2.11
N GLU A 42 5.90 1.34 2.76
CA GLU A 42 5.98 0.50 3.97
C GLU A 42 5.11 1.06 5.11
N ASN A 43 5.19 2.37 5.35
CA ASN A 43 4.37 3.02 6.37
C ASN A 43 2.87 2.95 6.04
N SER A 44 2.51 3.10 4.76
CA SER A 44 1.13 2.92 4.32
C SER A 44 0.66 1.48 4.49
N LEU A 45 1.52 0.49 4.21
CA LEU A 45 1.21 -0.93 4.37
C LEU A 45 0.91 -1.24 5.85
N LYS A 46 1.80 -0.82 6.76
CA LYS A 46 1.64 -0.99 8.22
C LYS A 46 0.37 -0.32 8.74
N ALA A 47 0.08 0.90 8.27
CA ALA A 47 -1.13 1.62 8.66
C ALA A 47 -2.42 0.91 8.16
N ASN A 48 -2.40 0.39 6.93
CA ASN A 48 -3.52 -0.38 6.38
C ASN A 48 -3.74 -1.67 7.18
N LEU A 49 -2.68 -2.45 7.46
CA LEU A 49 -2.75 -3.65 8.28
C LEU A 49 -3.33 -3.37 9.66
N GLN A 50 -2.81 -2.36 10.36
CA GLN A 50 -3.33 -1.96 11.67
C GLN A 50 -4.81 -1.60 11.63
N THR A 51 -5.22 -0.85 10.59
CA THR A 51 -6.62 -0.45 10.42
C THR A 51 -7.51 -1.66 10.20
N ILE A 52 -7.16 -2.54 9.27
CA ILE A 52 -7.95 -3.74 8.93
C ILE A 52 -8.06 -4.68 10.13
N ARG A 53 -6.93 -5.01 10.79
CA ARG A 53 -6.92 -5.88 11.98
C ARG A 53 -7.81 -5.33 13.09
N SER A 54 -7.72 -4.03 13.40
CA SER A 54 -8.58 -3.39 14.40
C SER A 54 -10.07 -3.44 14.01
N GLN A 55 -10.38 -3.35 12.72
CA GLN A 55 -11.76 -3.47 12.24
C GLN A 55 -12.28 -4.90 12.29
N ILE A 56 -11.43 -5.91 12.04
CA ILE A 56 -11.79 -7.33 12.20
C ILE A 56 -12.10 -7.63 13.67
N GLU A 57 -11.28 -7.14 14.61
CA GLU A 57 -11.55 -7.27 16.04
C GLU A 57 -12.90 -6.62 16.44
N LEU A 58 -13.21 -5.45 15.89
CA LEU A 58 -14.49 -4.79 16.15
C LEU A 58 -15.66 -5.57 15.56
N TYR A 59 -15.51 -6.14 14.36
CA TYR A 59 -16.48 -7.03 13.73
C TYR A 59 -16.78 -8.21 14.67
N LYS A 60 -15.74 -8.90 15.13
CA LYS A 60 -15.82 -10.06 16.01
C LYS A 60 -16.63 -9.77 17.28
N ILE A 61 -16.32 -8.65 17.95
CA ILE A 61 -17.04 -8.22 19.16
C ILE A 61 -18.54 -8.04 18.90
N GLN A 62 -18.89 -7.50 17.73
CA GLN A 62 -20.28 -7.23 17.37
C GLN A 62 -21.03 -8.45 16.83
N HIS A 63 -20.32 -9.52 16.44
CA HIS A 63 -20.89 -10.71 15.79
C HIS A 63 -20.79 -11.99 16.64
N ASN A 64 -20.89 -11.87 17.97
CA ASN A 64 -20.80 -12.99 18.92
C ASN A 64 -19.49 -13.79 18.80
N ASP A 65 -18.35 -13.11 18.74
CA ASP A 65 -17.01 -13.69 18.61
C ASP A 65 -16.75 -14.46 17.31
N ASN A 66 -17.61 -14.29 16.29
CA ASN A 66 -17.38 -14.84 14.96
C ASN A 66 -16.55 -13.90 14.10
N GLU A 67 -15.55 -14.45 13.41
CA GLU A 67 -14.76 -13.72 12.42
C GLU A 67 -15.55 -13.52 11.11
N PRO A 68 -15.21 -12.51 10.29
CA PRO A 68 -15.66 -12.44 8.92
C PRO A 68 -15.31 -13.73 8.16
N THR A 69 -16.21 -14.22 7.34
CA THR A 69 -15.92 -15.37 6.46
C THR A 69 -15.13 -14.91 5.25
N PHE A 70 -14.17 -15.69 4.77
CA PHE A 70 -13.40 -15.38 3.56
C PHE A 70 -14.33 -15.11 2.37
N ALA A 71 -15.33 -15.97 2.16
CA ALA A 71 -16.27 -15.87 1.06
C ALA A 71 -17.07 -14.55 1.02
N ASN A 72 -17.33 -13.95 2.19
CA ASN A 72 -18.09 -12.70 2.30
C ASN A 72 -17.29 -11.54 2.90
N PHE A 73 -15.97 -11.68 3.05
CA PHE A 73 -15.13 -10.75 3.80
C PHE A 73 -15.36 -9.31 3.35
N THR A 74 -15.27 -9.08 2.04
CA THR A 74 -15.47 -7.73 1.48
C THR A 74 -16.85 -7.17 1.82
N ALA A 75 -17.92 -7.97 1.72
CA ALA A 75 -19.27 -7.51 2.04
C ALA A 75 -19.40 -7.23 3.55
N GLN A 76 -18.92 -8.14 4.39
CA GLN A 76 -18.99 -8.05 5.85
C GLN A 76 -18.20 -6.86 6.41
N MET A 77 -17.06 -6.52 5.78
CA MET A 77 -16.23 -5.40 6.19
C MET A 77 -16.70 -4.05 5.63
N THR A 78 -17.31 -4.01 4.43
CA THR A 78 -17.63 -2.76 3.73
C THR A 78 -19.11 -2.38 3.72
N GLN A 79 -20.00 -3.25 4.17
CA GLN A 79 -21.44 -3.01 4.24
C GLN A 79 -21.94 -3.10 5.68
N GLN A 80 -23.20 -2.72 5.88
CA GLN A 80 -23.87 -2.97 7.14
C GLN A 80 -24.36 -4.42 7.22
N THR A 81 -24.23 -5.02 8.39
CA THR A 81 -24.57 -6.43 8.63
C THR A 81 -25.47 -6.59 9.86
N ASP A 82 -26.20 -7.70 9.89
CA ASP A 82 -26.90 -8.19 11.08
C ASP A 82 -25.94 -8.97 11.99
N ILE A 83 -26.42 -9.39 13.17
CA ILE A 83 -25.62 -10.14 14.15
C ILE A 83 -24.96 -11.43 13.60
N ALA A 84 -25.49 -12.00 12.52
CA ALA A 84 -24.98 -13.22 11.90
C ALA A 84 -24.09 -12.94 10.68
N GLY A 85 -23.77 -11.67 10.40
CA GLY A 85 -22.90 -11.26 9.31
C GLY A 85 -23.56 -11.27 7.94
N ASN A 86 -24.90 -11.33 7.87
CA ASN A 86 -25.65 -11.17 6.63
C ASN A 86 -25.94 -9.68 6.40
N ALA A 87 -26.28 -9.29 5.16
CA ALA A 87 -26.66 -7.91 4.86
C ALA A 87 -27.79 -7.41 5.79
N GLY A 88 -27.55 -6.30 6.46
CA GLY A 88 -28.42 -5.76 7.51
C GLY A 88 -28.20 -4.27 7.74
N THR A 89 -28.66 -3.76 8.89
CA THR A 89 -28.56 -2.32 9.24
C THR A 89 -28.07 -2.08 10.68
N ASP A 90 -27.57 -3.12 11.34
CA ASP A 90 -27.30 -3.08 12.78
C ASP A 90 -25.85 -2.69 13.09
N PHE A 91 -24.90 -3.26 12.34
CA PHE A 91 -23.47 -3.10 12.57
C PHE A 91 -22.72 -2.73 11.29
N GLY A 92 -21.53 -2.13 11.45
CA GLY A 92 -20.71 -1.67 10.32
C GLY A 92 -21.23 -0.39 9.63
N PRO A 93 -20.71 -0.06 8.43
CA PRO A 93 -19.56 -0.69 7.80
C PRO A 93 -18.28 -0.40 8.60
N TYR A 94 -17.35 -1.36 8.60
CA TYR A 94 -16.09 -1.26 9.35
C TYR A 94 -15.01 -0.58 8.53
N LEU A 95 -15.01 -0.83 7.22
CA LEU A 95 -14.13 -0.22 6.24
C LEU A 95 -14.98 0.48 5.17
N GLN A 96 -14.49 1.61 4.64
CA GLN A 96 -15.14 2.22 3.47
C GLN A 96 -14.89 1.42 2.19
N GLN A 97 -13.73 0.78 2.11
CA GLN A 97 -13.30 -0.13 1.05
C GLN A 97 -12.11 -0.95 1.58
N ILE A 98 -11.82 -2.09 0.96
CA ILE A 98 -10.58 -2.80 1.24
C ILE A 98 -9.42 -1.96 0.69
N PRO A 99 -8.47 -1.53 1.54
CA PRO A 99 -7.32 -0.74 1.11
C PRO A 99 -6.50 -1.46 0.03
N VAL A 100 -5.93 -0.67 -0.88
CA VAL A 100 -4.99 -1.16 -1.89
C VAL A 100 -3.64 -1.42 -1.21
N ASN A 101 -3.04 -2.58 -1.47
CA ASN A 101 -1.67 -2.87 -1.08
C ASN A 101 -0.72 -1.95 -1.89
N PRO A 102 0.10 -1.12 -1.23
CA PRO A 102 0.97 -0.14 -1.90
C PRO A 102 2.12 -0.75 -2.72
N PHE A 103 2.41 -2.05 -2.57
CA PHE A 103 3.46 -2.75 -3.31
C PHE A 103 2.95 -3.43 -4.57
N THR A 104 1.73 -3.96 -4.56
CA THR A 104 1.11 -4.65 -5.71
C THR A 104 0.16 -3.75 -6.50
N ASN A 105 -0.33 -2.66 -5.90
CA ASN A 105 -1.37 -1.77 -6.44
C ASN A 105 -2.72 -2.46 -6.70
N ALA A 106 -3.01 -3.54 -5.97
CA ALA A 106 -4.31 -4.20 -5.98
C ALA A 106 -4.77 -4.53 -4.54
N ASN A 107 -5.95 -5.14 -4.38
CA ASN A 107 -6.57 -5.42 -3.09
C ASN A 107 -7.30 -6.77 -3.04
N ALA A 108 -6.86 -7.73 -3.85
CA ALA A 108 -7.36 -9.09 -3.82
C ALA A 108 -7.02 -9.78 -2.50
N LEU A 109 -8.01 -10.51 -1.97
CA LEU A 109 -7.86 -11.35 -0.80
C LEU A 109 -7.55 -12.77 -1.24
N ASP A 110 -6.60 -13.39 -0.55
CA ASP A 110 -6.32 -14.81 -0.62
C ASP A 110 -6.53 -15.46 0.76
N ASN A 111 -6.63 -16.79 0.74
CA ASN A 111 -6.69 -17.68 1.89
C ASN A 111 -5.94 -18.97 1.51
N SER A 112 -4.71 -18.80 1.00
CA SER A 112 -3.85 -19.91 0.58
C SER A 112 -3.22 -20.62 1.80
N GLY A 113 -3.34 -20.01 2.99
CA GLY A 113 -2.71 -20.43 4.23
C GLY A 113 -1.22 -20.10 4.28
N THR A 114 -0.72 -19.32 3.31
CA THR A 114 0.70 -18.92 3.22
C THR A 114 0.80 -17.44 2.87
N ALA A 115 1.05 -16.58 3.87
CA ALA A 115 1.34 -15.18 3.62
C ALA A 115 2.71 -15.00 2.94
N GLY A 116 2.77 -14.05 2.00
CA GLY A 116 4.00 -13.66 1.29
C GLY A 116 4.31 -14.55 0.10
N ASP A 117 3.33 -15.30 -0.42
CA ASP A 117 3.53 -16.18 -1.59
C ASP A 117 3.32 -15.44 -2.94
N GLY A 118 2.74 -14.24 -2.89
CA GLY A 118 2.51 -13.38 -4.06
C GLY A 118 1.34 -13.83 -4.94
N VAL A 119 0.48 -14.72 -4.45
CA VAL A 119 -0.71 -15.21 -5.15
C VAL A 119 -1.90 -14.26 -4.94
N GLY A 120 -1.91 -13.50 -3.84
CA GLY A 120 -2.83 -12.40 -3.55
C GLY A 120 -2.13 -11.07 -3.23
N ASP A 121 -2.93 -10.09 -2.78
CA ASP A 121 -2.43 -8.80 -2.27
C ASP A 121 -2.49 -8.73 -0.74
N TRP A 122 -3.44 -9.47 -0.17
CA TRP A 122 -3.71 -9.61 1.25
C TRP A 122 -4.07 -11.07 1.54
N GLU A 123 -3.52 -11.62 2.60
CA GLU A 123 -3.87 -12.96 3.09
C GLU A 123 -4.79 -12.81 4.31
N TYR A 124 -5.88 -13.56 4.34
CA TYR A 124 -6.83 -13.57 5.45
C TYR A 124 -7.22 -14.98 5.88
N ASP A 125 -6.97 -15.31 7.16
CA ASP A 125 -7.40 -16.58 7.76
C ASP A 125 -8.70 -16.36 8.57
N GLU A 126 -9.80 -16.94 8.08
CA GLU A 126 -11.11 -16.88 8.76
C GLU A 126 -11.17 -17.72 10.05
N THR A 127 -10.19 -18.58 10.30
CA THR A 127 -10.14 -19.45 11.49
C THR A 127 -9.82 -18.64 12.75
N ASP A 128 -8.93 -17.67 12.64
CA ASP A 128 -8.44 -16.86 13.77
C ASP A 128 -8.52 -15.35 13.55
N GLY A 129 -8.99 -14.90 12.37
CA GLY A 129 -9.14 -13.49 12.01
C GLY A 129 -7.81 -12.83 11.65
N SER A 130 -6.74 -13.59 11.48
CA SER A 130 -5.43 -13.05 11.15
C SER A 130 -5.41 -12.50 9.71
N PHE A 131 -4.69 -11.38 9.55
CA PHE A 131 -4.65 -10.64 8.29
C PHE A 131 -3.23 -10.14 8.03
N TYR A 132 -2.69 -10.46 6.85
CA TYR A 132 -1.30 -10.23 6.48
C TYR A 132 -1.18 -9.60 5.10
N ALA A 133 -0.05 -8.95 4.85
CA ALA A 133 0.34 -8.61 3.49
C ALA A 133 0.75 -9.89 2.76
N ASP A 134 0.34 -10.05 1.51
CA ASP A 134 0.68 -11.21 0.70
C ASP A 134 1.64 -10.89 -0.45
N ASP A 135 2.35 -9.77 -0.35
CA ASP A 135 3.42 -9.47 -1.28
C ASP A 135 4.74 -10.11 -0.84
N THR A 136 5.61 -10.46 -1.79
CA THR A 136 6.90 -11.12 -1.52
C THR A 136 8.01 -10.14 -1.08
N GLY A 137 7.64 -8.97 -0.57
CA GLY A 137 8.55 -7.86 -0.28
C GLY A 137 9.19 -7.93 1.11
N THR A 138 10.35 -7.30 1.26
CA THR A 138 11.02 -7.13 2.57
C THR A 138 11.45 -5.68 2.77
N ASP A 139 11.44 -5.19 4.01
CA ASP A 139 12.01 -3.87 4.32
C ASP A 139 13.55 -3.84 4.23
N ALA A 140 14.10 -2.64 4.44
CA ALA A 140 15.53 -2.42 4.50
C ALA A 140 16.25 -3.19 5.63
N ALA A 141 15.53 -3.69 6.64
CA ALA A 141 16.06 -4.54 7.70
C ALA A 141 15.96 -6.04 7.38
N GLY A 142 15.32 -6.41 6.27
CA GLY A 142 15.09 -7.78 5.85
C GLY A 142 13.90 -8.46 6.53
N VAL A 143 13.00 -7.68 7.15
CA VAL A 143 11.72 -8.19 7.68
C VAL A 143 10.74 -8.33 6.54
N ASP A 144 10.08 -9.49 6.46
CA ASP A 144 9.05 -9.75 5.48
C ASP A 144 7.85 -8.83 5.72
N HIS A 145 7.23 -8.34 4.64
CA HIS A 145 6.00 -7.57 4.71
C HIS A 145 4.85 -8.38 5.34
N ALA A 146 4.86 -9.70 5.18
CA ALA A 146 3.93 -10.60 5.85
C ALA A 146 4.06 -10.56 7.39
N ASP A 147 5.25 -10.21 7.91
CA ASP A 147 5.55 -10.17 9.35
C ASP A 147 5.24 -8.82 10.03
N TYR A 148 4.69 -7.85 9.28
CA TYR A 148 4.33 -6.52 9.81
C TYR A 148 3.14 -6.52 10.78
#